data_AF-A0A9D7RQW0-F1
#
_entry.id   AF-A0A9D7RQW0-F1
#
_cell.length_a   1.000
_cell.length_b   1.000
_cell.length_c   1.000
_cell.angle_alpha   90.00
_cell.angle_beta   90.00
_cell.angle_gamma   90.00
#
_symmetry.space_group_name_H-M   'P 1'
#
loop_
_entity.id
_entity.type
_entity.pdbx_description
1 polymer ?
#
loop_
_entity_poly.entity_id
_entity_poly.type
_entity_poly.pdbx_seq_one_letter_code
_entity_poly.pdbx_strand_id
1 'polypeptide(L)'
;MKASFHLRTGSRVWRSIAVVLAVGPLFAVHAQQPDALATLTTGGNQPWKVIGNAAAPKCAPGDATYTFSAKQVVVGQCTGGAWTNRTEPMDTWSANGKSGIAFGGARYEVKALPASAPACKGNATCVRLATVPDGKSDATRTLYLTR
;
A
#
# COMPACT_ATOMS: atom_id res chain seq x y z
N MET A 1 -16.55 63.54 42.05
CA MET A 1 -17.02 62.17 41.73
C MET A 1 -16.49 61.23 42.80
N LYS A 2 -17.33 60.33 43.30
CA LYS A 2 -17.28 59.67 44.61
C LYS A 2 -17.15 58.15 44.40
N ALA A 3 -16.18 57.52 45.08
CA ALA A 3 -16.13 56.12 45.56
C ALA A 3 -14.65 55.68 45.66
N SER A 4 -14.05 55.70 46.85
CA SER A 4 -14.12 54.67 47.90
C SER A 4 -13.28 53.43 47.57
N PHE A 5 -12.06 53.43 48.09
CA PHE A 5 -11.14 52.30 48.19
C PHE A 5 -11.54 51.46 49.41
N HIS A 6 -11.86 50.18 49.22
CA HIS A 6 -12.09 49.24 50.32
C HIS A 6 -11.10 48.07 50.24
N LEU A 7 -10.45 47.83 51.38
CA LEU A 7 -9.47 46.79 51.66
C LEU A 7 -10.13 45.43 51.98
N ARG A 8 -9.31 44.37 51.77
CA ARG A 8 -9.27 43.05 52.46
C ARG A 8 -10.44 42.09 52.18
N THR A 9 -10.19 40.85 51.78
CA THR A 9 -9.71 39.73 52.62
C THR A 9 -9.54 38.53 51.66
N GLY A 10 -8.42 37.80 51.60
CA GLY A 10 -8.08 36.73 52.55
C GLY A 10 -8.89 35.45 52.28
N SER A 11 -8.29 34.42 51.67
CA SER A 11 -8.36 33.02 52.14
C SER A 11 -7.99 31.97 51.07
N ARG A 12 -7.04 31.11 51.48
CA ARG A 12 -6.96 29.67 51.21
C ARG A 12 -6.57 29.23 49.80
N VAL A 13 -5.25 29.04 49.67
CA VAL A 13 -4.61 27.96 48.92
C VAL A 13 -5.38 26.66 49.15
N TRP A 14 -6.16 26.21 48.15
CA TRP A 14 -6.67 24.85 48.11
C TRP A 14 -6.10 24.16 46.89
N ARG A 15 -5.08 23.33 47.14
CA ARG A 15 -4.53 22.36 46.20
C ARG A 15 -5.65 21.43 45.73
N SER A 16 -6.14 21.64 44.52
CA SER A 16 -6.92 20.64 43.80
C SER A 16 -6.02 20.10 42.70
N ILE A 17 -5.35 18.98 42.99
CA ILE A 17 -4.67 18.19 41.97
C ILE A 17 -5.80 17.51 41.17
N ALA A 18 -6.20 18.13 40.07
CA ALA A 18 -7.04 17.48 39.09
C ALA A 18 -6.18 16.46 38.34
N VAL A 19 -6.24 15.20 38.77
CA VAL A 19 -5.76 14.07 37.98
C VAL A 19 -6.72 13.94 36.80
N VAL A 20 -6.39 14.60 35.70
CA VAL A 20 -7.03 14.35 34.41
C VAL A 20 -6.57 12.97 33.97
N LEU A 21 -7.36 11.95 34.30
CA LEU A 21 -7.36 10.67 33.61
C LEU A 21 -7.78 10.96 32.17
N ALA A 22 -6.80 11.29 31.33
CA ALA A 22 -6.94 11.33 29.90
C ALA A 22 -7.16 9.89 29.42
N VAL A 23 -8.39 9.41 29.54
CA VAL A 23 -8.90 8.32 28.71
C VAL A 23 -9.12 8.92 27.32
N GLY A 24 -8.02 9.29 26.68
CA GLY A 24 -8.04 9.70 25.30
C GLY A 24 -8.49 8.49 24.49
N PRO A 25 -9.58 8.57 23.70
CA PRO A 25 -9.87 7.53 22.74
C PRO A 25 -8.62 7.43 21.85
N LEU A 26 -7.96 6.27 21.92
CA LEU A 26 -6.99 5.85 20.93
C LEU A 26 -7.76 5.71 19.62
N PHE A 27 -8.01 6.84 18.96
CA PHE A 27 -8.25 6.86 17.54
C PHE A 27 -6.94 6.39 16.92
N ALA A 28 -6.80 5.07 16.81
CA ALA A 28 -5.91 4.45 15.85
C ALA A 28 -6.35 5.02 14.50
N VAL A 29 -5.68 6.10 14.08
CA VAL A 29 -5.71 6.61 12.73
C VAL A 29 -5.24 5.43 11.90
N HIS A 30 -6.19 4.63 11.41
CA HIS A 30 -5.94 3.68 10.36
C HIS A 30 -5.49 4.54 9.20
N ALA A 31 -4.18 4.66 9.02
CA ALA A 31 -3.60 5.29 7.85
C ALA A 31 -4.27 4.60 6.67
N GLN A 32 -5.21 5.30 6.03
CA GLN A 32 -6.00 4.75 4.94
C GLN A 32 -4.99 4.32 3.89
N GLN A 33 -4.82 3.00 3.74
CA GLN A 33 -3.88 2.49 2.76
C GLN A 33 -4.32 3.06 1.41
N PRO A 34 -3.41 3.71 0.67
CA PRO A 34 -3.75 4.27 -0.62
C PRO A 34 -4.38 3.18 -1.49
N ASP A 35 -5.42 3.53 -2.25
CA ASP A 35 -6.09 2.56 -3.12
C ASP A 35 -5.03 1.87 -3.99
N ALA A 36 -4.89 0.56 -3.82
CA ALA A 36 -3.85 -0.21 -4.49
C ALA A 36 -4.02 -0.17 -6.01
N LEU A 37 -5.27 -0.13 -6.50
CA LEU A 37 -5.53 -0.02 -7.92
C LEU A 37 -5.11 1.35 -8.45
N ALA A 38 -5.51 2.44 -7.79
CA ALA A 38 -5.02 3.77 -8.10
C ALA A 38 -3.48 3.84 -8.04
N THR A 39 -2.85 3.23 -7.04
CA THR A 39 -1.39 3.25 -6.87
C THR A 39 -0.65 2.59 -8.03
N LEU A 40 -1.20 1.51 -8.60
CA LEU A 40 -0.64 0.84 -9.78
C LEU A 40 -0.91 1.60 -11.09
N THR A 41 -2.06 2.26 -11.21
CA THR A 41 -2.54 2.85 -12.47
C THR A 41 -2.21 4.33 -12.64
N THR A 42 -2.02 5.07 -11.53
CA THR A 42 -1.74 6.51 -11.52
C THR A 42 -0.31 6.84 -11.09
N GLY A 43 0.34 5.94 -10.34
CA GLY A 43 1.72 6.10 -9.87
C GLY A 43 2.72 5.88 -11.00
N GLY A 44 2.97 6.91 -11.80
CA GLY A 44 3.77 6.83 -13.03
C GLY A 44 5.08 6.05 -12.90
N ASN A 45 5.37 5.19 -13.89
CA ASN A 45 6.61 4.45 -14.13
C ASN A 45 7.51 4.14 -12.91
N GLN A 46 6.94 3.67 -11.79
CA GLN A 46 7.73 3.19 -10.66
C GLN A 46 7.92 1.67 -10.77
N PRO A 47 9.15 1.15 -10.63
CA PRO A 47 9.39 -0.28 -10.66
C PRO A 47 8.88 -0.95 -9.39
N TRP A 48 8.09 -2.01 -9.54
CA TRP A 48 7.62 -2.89 -8.49
C TRP A 48 8.42 -4.18 -8.54
N LYS A 49 8.91 -4.61 -7.37
CA LYS A 49 9.67 -5.86 -7.25
C LYS A 49 8.76 -6.96 -6.77
N VAL A 50 8.92 -8.15 -7.35
CA VAL A 50 8.35 -9.37 -6.76
C VAL A 50 9.07 -9.64 -5.45
N ILE A 51 8.31 -9.89 -4.39
CA ILE A 51 8.85 -10.23 -3.07
C ILE A 51 9.67 -11.52 -3.18
N GLY A 52 10.89 -11.50 -2.65
CA GLY A 52 11.85 -12.62 -2.74
C GLY A 52 12.97 -12.42 -3.76
N ASN A 53 12.88 -11.41 -4.64
CA ASN A 53 13.95 -11.07 -5.57
C ASN A 53 15.02 -10.21 -4.90
N ALA A 54 15.96 -10.88 -4.24
CA ALA A 54 17.19 -10.27 -3.76
C ALA A 54 18.32 -10.60 -4.72
N ALA A 55 18.56 -9.77 -5.75
CA ALA A 55 19.84 -9.87 -6.43
C ALA A 55 20.29 -8.56 -7.08
N ALA A 56 21.08 -7.79 -6.33
CA ALA A 56 22.19 -7.06 -6.92
C ALA A 56 23.44 -7.96 -6.79
N PRO A 57 24.36 -8.01 -7.78
CA PRO A 57 24.38 -7.31 -9.08
C PRO A 57 23.99 -8.22 -10.28
N LYS A 58 23.52 -9.45 -10.05
CA LYS A 58 23.24 -10.46 -11.09
C LYS A 58 21.84 -11.03 -10.88
N CYS A 59 20.94 -11.00 -11.88
CA CYS A 59 19.60 -11.57 -11.72
C CYS A 59 19.62 -13.09 -11.73
N ALA A 60 18.73 -13.74 -10.97
CA ALA A 60 18.56 -15.18 -10.99
C ALA A 60 17.50 -15.57 -12.03
N PRO A 61 17.69 -16.68 -12.79
CA PRO A 61 16.66 -17.19 -13.69
C PRO A 61 15.32 -17.37 -12.96
N GLY A 62 14.27 -16.74 -13.47
CA GLY A 62 12.94 -16.72 -12.84
C GLY A 62 12.60 -15.43 -12.10
N ASP A 63 13.58 -14.56 -11.86
CA ASP A 63 13.32 -13.22 -11.30
C ASP A 63 12.45 -12.39 -12.26
N ALA A 64 11.48 -11.65 -11.72
CA ALA A 64 10.69 -10.69 -12.47
C ALA A 64 10.58 -9.31 -11.79
N THR A 65 10.46 -8.26 -12.60
CA THR A 65 10.13 -6.89 -12.19
C THR A 65 8.96 -6.38 -13.03
N TYR A 66 8.14 -5.50 -12.45
CA TYR A 66 6.95 -4.95 -13.10
C TYR A 66 6.94 -3.43 -12.96
N THR A 67 6.92 -2.71 -14.06
CA THR A 67 6.78 -1.25 -14.06
C THR A 67 5.42 -0.90 -14.63
N PHE A 68 4.51 -0.45 -13.77
CA PHE A 68 3.14 -0.11 -14.15
C PHE A 68 3.03 1.36 -14.58
N SER A 69 2.11 1.61 -15.50
CA SER A 69 1.72 2.94 -15.97
C SER A 69 0.21 2.92 -16.27
N ALA A 70 -0.39 4.05 -16.63
CA ALA A 70 -1.82 4.13 -16.89
C ALA A 70 -2.34 3.22 -18.03
N LYS A 71 -1.49 2.79 -18.97
CA LYS A 71 -1.91 2.05 -20.18
C LYS A 71 -1.13 0.76 -20.46
N GLN A 72 -0.05 0.52 -19.73
CA GLN A 72 0.84 -0.60 -20.00
C GLN A 72 1.63 -1.00 -18.75
N VAL A 73 2.11 -2.24 -18.76
CA VAL A 73 3.08 -2.76 -17.83
C VAL A 73 4.34 -3.20 -18.58
N VAL A 74 5.51 -2.79 -18.11
CA VAL A 74 6.79 -3.35 -18.56
C VAL A 74 7.15 -4.49 -17.64
N VAL A 75 7.16 -5.71 -18.17
CA VAL A 75 7.55 -6.93 -17.47
C VAL A 75 9.01 -7.20 -17.79
N GLY A 76 9.89 -7.01 -16.80
CA GLY A 76 11.26 -7.47 -16.85
C GLY A 76 11.33 -8.90 -16.33
N GLN A 77 11.90 -9.83 -17.09
CA GLN A 77 12.11 -11.22 -16.70
C GLN A 77 13.58 -11.60 -16.90
N CYS A 78 14.17 -12.22 -15.89
CA CYS A 78 15.53 -12.74 -15.98
C CYS A 78 15.51 -14.15 -16.61
N THR A 79 16.17 -14.28 -17.76
CA THR A 79 16.32 -15.54 -18.48
C THR A 79 17.80 -15.75 -18.78
N GLY A 80 18.36 -16.89 -18.35
CA GLY A 80 19.79 -17.18 -18.56
C GLY A 80 20.75 -16.18 -17.89
N GLY A 81 20.31 -15.50 -16.82
CA GLY A 81 21.12 -14.49 -16.12
C GLY A 81 21.13 -13.11 -16.78
N ALA A 82 20.32 -12.90 -17.83
CA ALA A 82 20.14 -11.61 -18.48
C ALA A 82 18.69 -11.13 -18.32
N TRP A 83 18.51 -9.82 -18.11
CA TRP A 83 17.20 -9.20 -18.11
C TRP A 83 16.67 -9.04 -19.53
N THR A 84 15.43 -9.47 -19.72
CA THR A 84 14.65 -9.25 -20.94
C THR A 84 13.38 -8.50 -20.57
N ASN A 85 13.03 -7.48 -21.34
CA ASN A 85 11.85 -6.67 -21.07
C ASN A 85 10.82 -6.88 -22.17
N ARG A 86 9.55 -6.97 -21.79
CA ARG A 86 8.41 -6.89 -22.71
C ARG A 86 7.38 -5.91 -22.19
N THR A 87 6.77 -5.16 -23.09
CA THR A 87 5.70 -4.22 -22.76
C THR A 87 4.37 -4.87 -23.10
N GLU A 88 3.47 -4.90 -22.15
CA GLU A 88 2.13 -5.47 -22.31
C GLU A 88 1.10 -4.35 -22.11
N PRO A 89 0.08 -4.26 -22.97
CA PRO A 89 -1.04 -3.34 -22.75
C PRO A 89 -1.73 -3.71 -21.44
N MET A 90 -2.23 -2.69 -20.73
CA MET A 90 -2.90 -2.87 -19.46
C MET A 90 -4.24 -2.15 -19.46
N ASP A 91 -5.28 -2.86 -19.04
CA ASP A 91 -6.62 -2.33 -18.82
C ASP A 91 -7.04 -2.48 -17.36
N THR A 92 -7.93 -1.62 -16.88
CA THR A 92 -8.59 -1.80 -15.58
C THR A 92 -9.94 -2.48 -15.77
N TRP A 93 -10.38 -3.22 -14.75
CA TRP A 93 -11.69 -3.86 -14.76
C TRP A 93 -12.34 -3.79 -13.38
N SER A 94 -13.67 -3.86 -13.36
CA SER A 94 -14.46 -4.00 -12.14
C SER A 94 -15.70 -4.86 -12.43
N ALA A 95 -15.94 -5.86 -11.59
CA ALA A 95 -17.09 -6.77 -11.70
C ALA A 95 -17.38 -7.43 -10.34
N ASN A 96 -18.65 -7.62 -10.00
CA ASN A 96 -19.09 -8.35 -8.80
C ASN A 96 -18.42 -7.86 -7.49
N GLY A 97 -18.25 -6.54 -7.34
CA GLY A 97 -17.60 -5.95 -6.17
C GLY A 97 -16.07 -6.13 -6.10
N LYS A 98 -15.44 -6.65 -7.16
CA LYS A 98 -13.99 -6.78 -7.30
C LYS A 98 -13.48 -5.82 -8.36
N SER A 99 -12.27 -5.32 -8.17
CA SER A 99 -11.59 -4.48 -9.16
C SER A 99 -10.14 -4.94 -9.35
N GLY A 100 -9.58 -4.56 -10.49
CA GLY A 100 -8.26 -5.04 -10.84
C GLY A 100 -7.71 -4.51 -12.15
N ILE A 101 -6.63 -5.15 -12.58
CA ILE A 101 -5.94 -4.87 -13.84
C ILE A 101 -5.91 -6.13 -14.71
N ALA A 102 -5.80 -5.95 -16.02
CA ALA A 102 -5.62 -7.02 -16.98
C ALA A 102 -4.39 -6.72 -17.84
N PHE A 103 -3.51 -7.71 -18.00
CA PHE A 103 -2.33 -7.64 -18.88
C PHE A 103 -1.87 -9.07 -19.18
N GLY A 104 -1.15 -9.27 -20.29
CA GLY A 104 -0.60 -10.58 -20.65
C GLY A 104 -1.65 -11.68 -20.83
N GLY A 105 -2.88 -11.31 -21.21
CA GLY A 105 -4.01 -12.23 -21.37
C GLY A 105 -4.69 -12.66 -20.06
N ALA A 106 -4.27 -12.16 -18.90
CA ALA A 106 -4.85 -12.52 -17.60
C ALA A 106 -5.47 -11.31 -16.89
N ARG A 107 -6.52 -11.56 -16.10
CA ARG A 107 -7.13 -10.58 -15.18
C ARG A 107 -6.63 -10.81 -13.77
N TYR A 108 -6.20 -9.76 -13.07
CA TYR A 108 -5.71 -9.80 -11.71
C TYR A 108 -6.59 -8.96 -10.79
N GLU A 109 -7.11 -9.56 -9.72
CA GLU A 109 -7.70 -8.84 -8.58
C GLU A 109 -6.57 -8.17 -7.79
N VAL A 110 -6.71 -6.87 -7.52
CA VAL A 110 -5.69 -6.06 -6.85
C VAL A 110 -6.10 -5.85 -5.39
N LYS A 111 -5.22 -6.17 -4.44
CA LYS A 111 -5.47 -5.92 -3.01
C LYS A 111 -4.24 -5.36 -2.30
N ALA A 112 -4.41 -4.25 -1.58
CA ALA A 112 -3.40 -3.74 -0.64
C ALA A 112 -3.23 -4.73 0.53
N LEU A 113 -2.00 -4.98 0.93
CA LEU A 113 -1.68 -5.78 2.11
C LEU A 113 -1.00 -4.91 3.18
N PRO A 114 -1.27 -5.12 4.47
CA PRO A 114 -0.59 -4.41 5.53
C PRO A 114 0.87 -4.88 5.66
N ALA A 115 1.75 -4.05 6.24
CA ALA A 115 3.15 -4.39 6.49
C ALA A 115 3.34 -5.61 7.44
N SER A 116 2.29 -5.97 8.19
CA SER A 116 2.25 -7.17 9.02
C SER A 116 1.99 -8.46 8.25
N ALA A 117 1.57 -8.37 6.98
CA ALA A 117 1.35 -9.56 6.16
C ALA A 117 2.69 -10.31 5.98
N PRO A 118 2.73 -11.65 6.12
CA PRO A 118 3.97 -12.42 6.06
C PRO A 118 4.80 -12.19 4.78
N ALA A 119 4.13 -12.06 3.64
CA ALA A 119 4.78 -11.74 2.37
C ALA A 119 5.37 -10.32 2.35
N CYS A 120 4.79 -9.37 3.10
CA CYS A 120 5.09 -7.95 3.04
C CYS A 120 5.99 -7.45 4.17
N LYS A 121 6.59 -8.37 4.96
CA LYS A 121 7.31 -8.02 6.19
C LYS A 121 8.35 -6.93 5.93
N GLY A 122 8.17 -5.78 6.58
CA GLY A 122 9.07 -4.63 6.47
C GLY A 122 8.77 -3.64 5.34
N ASN A 123 7.75 -3.89 4.51
CA ASN A 123 7.35 -2.99 3.42
C ASN A 123 5.98 -2.37 3.68
N ALA A 124 5.93 -1.04 3.74
CA ALA A 124 4.69 -0.28 3.97
C ALA A 124 3.76 -0.25 2.75
N THR A 125 4.30 -0.47 1.54
CA THR A 125 3.55 -0.50 0.29
C THR A 125 3.65 -1.89 -0.33
N CYS A 126 2.66 -2.73 -0.07
CA CYS A 126 2.61 -4.11 -0.57
C CYS A 126 1.26 -4.38 -1.22
N VAL A 127 1.29 -4.99 -2.40
CA VAL A 127 0.09 -5.29 -3.19
C VAL A 127 0.11 -6.76 -3.61
N ARG A 128 -1.05 -7.40 -3.50
CA ARG A 128 -1.30 -8.74 -4.05
C ARG A 128 -2.04 -8.62 -5.37
N LEU A 129 -1.53 -9.28 -6.40
CA LEU A 129 -2.22 -9.51 -7.67
C LEU A 129 -2.58 -10.99 -7.76
N ALA A 130 -3.86 -11.31 -7.69
CA ALA A 130 -4.33 -12.69 -7.82
C ALA A 130 -5.08 -12.85 -9.14
N THR A 131 -4.65 -13.78 -9.99
CA THR A 131 -5.38 -14.09 -11.23
C THR A 131 -6.81 -14.51 -10.94
N VAL A 132 -7.77 -13.94 -11.67
CA VAL A 132 -9.18 -14.31 -11.62
C VAL A 132 -9.44 -15.31 -12.76
N PRO A 133 -10.00 -16.50 -12.46
CA PRO A 133 -10.40 -17.44 -13.50
C PRO A 133 -11.38 -16.77 -14.46
N ASP A 134 -11.06 -16.75 -15.74
CA ASP A 134 -11.90 -16.18 -16.80
C ASP A 134 -12.43 -17.25 -17.77
N GLY A 135 -12.24 -18.53 -17.43
CA GLY A 135 -12.62 -19.68 -18.25
C GLY A 135 -11.75 -19.88 -19.50
N LYS A 136 -10.70 -19.06 -19.69
CA LYS A 136 -9.75 -19.16 -20.80
C LYS A 136 -8.32 -19.42 -20.34
N SER A 137 -8.00 -19.05 -19.09
CA SER A 137 -6.68 -19.18 -18.49
C SER A 137 -6.76 -19.92 -17.16
N ASP A 138 -6.35 -21.19 -17.11
CA ASP A 138 -6.33 -22.01 -15.87
C ASP A 138 -5.12 -21.70 -14.96
N ALA A 139 -4.24 -20.79 -15.38
CA ALA A 139 -3.06 -20.43 -14.62
C ALA A 139 -3.43 -19.55 -13.41
N THR A 140 -3.69 -20.19 -12.27
CA THR A 140 -3.82 -19.49 -10.99
C THR A 140 -2.44 -19.03 -10.50
N ARG A 141 -2.10 -17.76 -10.71
CA ARG A 141 -0.90 -17.10 -10.19
C ARG A 141 -1.26 -16.04 -9.16
N THR A 142 -0.54 -16.03 -8.05
CA THR A 142 -0.53 -14.88 -7.13
C THR A 142 0.85 -14.23 -7.15
N LEU A 143 0.88 -12.92 -7.40
CA LEU A 143 2.08 -12.10 -7.26
C LEU A 143 1.95 -11.23 -6.02
N TYR A 144 3.05 -11.12 -5.29
CA TYR A 144 3.19 -10.15 -4.23
C TYR A 144 4.24 -9.13 -4.67
N LEU A 145 3.84 -7.87 -4.71
CA LEU A 145 4.64 -6.76 -5.19
C LEU A 145 4.89 -5.79 -4.05
N THR A 146 6.13 -5.34 -3.92
CA THR A 146 6.51 -4.26 -2.99
C THR A 146 7.14 -3.12 -3.75
N ARG A 147 6.90 -1.91 -3.23
CA ARG A 147 7.57 -0.68 -3.66
C ARG A 147 8.68 -0.33 -2.69
#